data_AF-A0A917L2E8-F1
#
_entry.id   AF-A0A917L2E8-F1
#
_cell.length_a   1.000
_cell.length_b   1.000
_cell.length_c   1.000
_cell.angle_alpha   90.00
_cell.angle_beta   90.00
_cell.angle_gamma   90.00
#
_symmetry.space_group_name_H-M   'P 1'
#
loop_
_entity.id
_entity.type
_entity.pdbx_description
1 polymer ?
#
loop_
_entity_poly.entity_id
_entity_poly.type
_entity_poly.pdbx_seq_one_letter_code
_entity_poly.pdbx_strand_id
1 'polypeptide(L)'
;MRTRVHRSALVHGAAVLAAGAALLTGSPTANAAAAETNCNHIDDAARPTVEPGSTGNAVRQVQCLVNYYSGYPNWLEEDGGYGPRTLDGVHWVQTCNETTGGADGVVGPSTWSRLYAPKDACAISAL
;
A
#
# COMPACT_ATOMS: atom_id res chain seq x y z
N MET A 1 -17.89 -4.18 30.25
CA MET A 1 -17.73 -2.72 30.03
C MET A 1 -16.72 -2.18 31.02
N ARG A 2 -15.51 -1.80 30.58
CA ARG A 2 -14.47 -1.20 31.41
C ARG A 2 -14.07 0.13 30.77
N THR A 3 -14.55 1.21 31.35
CA THR A 3 -14.15 2.59 31.08
C THR A 3 -12.70 2.79 31.52
N ARG A 4 -11.82 3.25 30.61
CA ARG A 4 -10.49 3.74 30.98
C ARG A 4 -10.48 5.26 30.89
N VAL A 5 -10.28 5.85 32.05
CA VAL A 5 -10.21 7.27 32.36
C VAL A 5 -8.84 7.82 31.95
N HIS A 6 -8.85 9.01 31.33
CA HIS A 6 -7.70 9.83 31.00
C HIS A 6 -6.83 10.17 32.23
N ARG A 7 -5.50 10.09 32.09
CA ARG A 7 -4.55 10.78 32.98
C ARG A 7 -3.53 11.53 32.13
N SER A 8 -3.65 12.85 32.17
CA SER A 8 -2.75 13.84 31.58
C SER A 8 -1.52 14.07 32.48
N ALA A 9 -0.34 14.25 31.88
CA ALA A 9 0.78 15.07 32.39
C ALA A 9 1.81 15.20 31.26
N LEU A 10 1.81 16.33 30.52
CA LEU A 10 2.70 17.49 30.69
C LEU A 10 4.19 17.20 30.39
N VAL A 11 4.65 17.60 29.21
CA VAL A 11 6.02 18.12 29.04
C VAL A 11 6.00 19.32 28.09
N HIS A 12 6.18 20.48 28.71
CA HIS A 12 6.79 21.74 28.27
C HIS A 12 7.26 21.84 26.80
N GLY A 13 6.63 22.76 26.06
CA GLY A 13 7.18 23.33 24.82
C GLY A 13 6.92 24.83 24.81
N ALA A 14 7.99 25.61 24.83
CA ALA A 14 7.98 27.07 24.92
C ALA A 14 7.36 27.75 23.69
N ALA A 15 6.77 28.92 23.93
CA ALA A 15 6.13 29.79 22.96
C ALA A 15 7.11 30.44 21.97
N VAL A 16 6.70 30.60 20.71
CA VAL A 16 7.15 31.70 19.84
C VAL A 16 5.92 32.28 19.13
N LEU A 17 5.62 33.54 19.45
CA LEU A 17 4.65 34.38 18.75
C LEU A 17 5.34 35.05 17.56
N ALA A 18 4.83 34.86 16.35
CA ALA A 18 5.11 35.72 15.20
C ALA A 18 3.82 35.88 14.38
N ALA A 19 3.38 37.12 14.22
CA ALA A 19 2.27 37.51 13.37
C ALA A 19 2.74 37.68 11.92
N GLY A 20 1.96 37.23 10.93
CA GLY A 20 2.16 37.62 9.53
C GLY A 20 1.61 36.66 8.48
N ALA A 21 0.72 37.21 7.63
CA ALA A 21 0.42 36.86 6.23
C ALA A 21 -0.18 35.48 5.87
N ALA A 22 -1.28 35.54 5.12
CA ALA A 22 -1.93 34.44 4.42
C ALA A 22 -0.95 33.68 3.51
N LEU A 23 -1.09 32.35 3.42
CA LEU A 23 -0.87 31.49 2.24
C LEU A 23 -1.21 30.03 2.62
N LEU A 24 -1.70 29.30 1.62
CA LEU A 24 -2.24 27.94 1.64
C LEU A 24 -1.45 26.93 2.49
N THR A 25 -2.15 26.11 3.27
CA THR A 25 -1.77 24.70 3.45
C THR A 25 -3.03 23.81 3.50
N GLY A 26 -3.39 23.25 2.34
CA GLY A 26 -3.71 21.82 2.33
C GLY A 26 -2.46 21.06 2.83
N SER A 27 -2.57 19.88 3.45
CA SER A 27 -3.37 18.75 3.02
C SER A 27 -3.67 17.85 4.24
N PRO A 28 -4.71 17.00 4.20
CA PRO A 28 -4.73 15.83 5.07
C PRO A 28 -3.43 15.08 4.84
N THR A 29 -2.70 14.75 5.90
CA THR A 29 -1.67 13.71 5.83
C THR A 29 -2.42 12.41 5.53
N ALA A 30 -2.67 12.17 4.25
CA ALA A 30 -2.98 10.84 3.78
C ALA A 30 -1.75 10.02 4.18
N ASN A 31 -1.93 9.12 5.15
CA ASN A 31 -0.99 8.03 5.40
C ASN A 31 -0.98 7.16 4.14
N ALA A 32 -0.33 7.65 3.09
CA ALA A 32 0.05 6.86 1.94
C ALA A 32 1.21 5.99 2.39
N ALA A 33 0.97 4.69 2.39
CA ALA A 33 1.97 3.62 2.30
C ALA A 33 3.23 3.89 3.11
N ALA A 34 3.26 3.43 4.36
CA ALA A 34 4.54 2.99 4.88
C ALA A 34 4.95 1.79 4.01
N ALA A 35 5.91 1.94 3.10
CA ALA A 35 6.67 0.80 2.62
C ALA A 35 7.11 0.01 3.83
N GLU A 36 6.66 -1.23 3.85
CA GLU A 36 7.05 -2.18 4.84
C GLU A 36 8.47 -2.61 4.55
N THR A 37 9.23 -2.90 5.61
CA THR A 37 10.68 -3.22 5.55
C THR A 37 11.02 -4.33 4.54
N ASN A 38 10.05 -5.14 4.13
CA ASN A 38 10.22 -6.30 3.26
C ASN A 38 10.16 -6.01 1.75
N CYS A 39 9.42 -4.98 1.29
CA CYS A 39 9.23 -4.70 -0.14
C CYS A 39 9.62 -3.27 -0.49
N ASN A 40 10.87 -3.07 -0.89
CA ASN A 40 11.43 -1.75 -1.24
C ASN A 40 12.16 -1.79 -2.60
N HIS A 41 11.40 -1.90 -3.68
CA HIS A 41 11.92 -1.89 -5.05
C HIS A 41 11.68 -0.56 -5.77
N ILE A 42 10.68 0.21 -5.36
CA ILE A 42 10.35 1.56 -5.87
C ILE A 42 10.04 2.51 -4.73
N ASP A 43 10.13 3.82 -4.99
CA ASP A 43 9.55 4.81 -4.10
C ASP A 43 8.03 4.64 -4.02
N ASP A 44 7.46 4.66 -2.80
CA ASP A 44 6.02 4.48 -2.57
C ASP A 44 5.14 5.51 -3.32
N ALA A 45 5.71 6.68 -3.61
CA ALA A 45 5.03 7.74 -4.35
C ALA A 45 4.95 7.49 -5.86
N ALA A 46 5.78 6.61 -6.42
CA ALA A 46 5.89 6.43 -7.87
C ALA A 46 4.73 5.62 -8.47
N ARG A 47 4.41 4.47 -7.86
CA ARG A 47 3.28 3.55 -8.17
C ARG A 47 2.73 3.68 -9.62
N PRO A 48 3.55 3.41 -10.65
CA PRO A 48 3.13 3.55 -12.05
C PRO A 48 2.12 2.47 -12.42
N THR A 49 1.38 2.65 -13.51
CA THR A 49 0.57 1.55 -14.07
C THR A 49 1.49 0.40 -14.48
N VAL A 50 1.17 -0.81 -14.03
CA VAL A 50 1.87 -2.05 -14.42
C VAL A 50 0.87 -3.01 -15.05
N GLU A 51 1.21 -3.57 -16.19
CA GLU A 51 0.34 -4.45 -16.98
C GLU A 51 1.14 -5.58 -17.65
N PRO A 52 0.49 -6.63 -18.19
CA PRO A 52 1.19 -7.72 -18.88
C PRO A 52 2.25 -7.25 -19.89
N GLY A 53 3.45 -7.82 -19.79
CA GLY A 53 4.61 -7.41 -20.60
C GLY A 53 5.43 -6.26 -20.01
N SER A 54 4.95 -5.58 -18.96
CA SER A 54 5.76 -4.63 -18.20
C SER A 54 6.98 -5.30 -17.58
N THR A 55 8.06 -4.53 -17.39
CA THR A 55 9.30 -5.01 -16.75
C THR A 55 9.88 -4.00 -15.76
N GLY A 56 10.73 -4.47 -14.85
CA GLY A 56 11.55 -3.64 -13.97
C GLY A 56 11.05 -3.58 -12.52
N ASN A 57 11.55 -2.58 -11.78
CA ASN A 57 11.36 -2.49 -10.33
C ASN A 57 9.91 -2.37 -9.89
N ALA A 58 9.05 -1.72 -10.68
CA ALA A 58 7.63 -1.63 -10.37
C ALA A 58 6.97 -3.02 -10.37
N VAL A 59 7.37 -3.91 -11.28
CA VAL A 59 6.90 -5.29 -11.31
C VAL A 59 7.43 -6.07 -10.11
N ARG A 60 8.71 -5.91 -9.76
CA ARG A 60 9.31 -6.52 -8.55
C ARG A 60 8.56 -6.11 -7.28
N GLN A 61 8.17 -4.83 -7.20
CA GLN A 61 7.33 -4.33 -6.11
C GLN A 61 5.99 -5.07 -6.06
N VAL A 62 5.29 -5.20 -7.20
CA VAL A 62 4.02 -5.94 -7.25
C VAL A 62 4.21 -7.40 -6.79
N GLN A 63 5.21 -8.09 -7.33
CA GLN A 63 5.50 -9.48 -6.99
C GLN A 63 5.78 -9.67 -5.49
N CYS A 64 6.62 -8.81 -4.92
CA CYS A 64 6.91 -8.80 -3.49
C CYS A 64 5.65 -8.55 -2.66
N LEU A 65 4.84 -7.55 -3.02
CA LEU A 65 3.64 -7.22 -2.26
C LEU A 65 2.59 -8.35 -2.31
N VAL A 66 2.45 -9.03 -3.47
CA VAL A 66 1.62 -10.23 -3.57
C VAL A 66 2.13 -11.32 -2.62
N ASN A 67 3.44 -11.56 -2.56
CA ASN A 67 4.03 -12.59 -1.71
C ASN A 67 3.88 -12.34 -0.21
N TYR A 68 4.01 -11.10 0.25
CA TYR A 68 4.12 -10.79 1.68
C TYR A 68 2.84 -10.23 2.29
N TYR A 69 1.97 -9.58 1.50
CA TYR A 69 0.78 -8.92 2.02
C TYR A 69 -0.51 -9.57 1.62
N SER A 70 -0.51 -10.35 0.54
CA SER A 70 -1.71 -11.03 0.07
C SER A 70 -1.74 -12.49 0.53
N GLY A 71 -2.94 -13.04 0.72
CA GLY A 71 -3.16 -14.47 0.95
C GLY A 71 -3.05 -15.34 -0.31
N TYR A 72 -2.45 -14.82 -1.39
CA TYR A 72 -2.25 -15.59 -2.62
C TYR A 72 -1.37 -16.82 -2.34
N PRO A 73 -1.82 -18.05 -2.67
CA PRO A 73 -1.15 -19.26 -2.19
C PRO A 73 0.13 -19.62 -2.94
N ASN A 74 0.38 -19.03 -4.11
CA ASN A 74 1.52 -19.38 -4.94
C ASN A 74 2.60 -18.30 -4.85
N TRP A 75 3.78 -18.67 -4.39
CA TRP A 75 4.91 -17.76 -4.33
C TRP A 75 5.35 -17.30 -5.74
N LEU A 76 5.46 -16.00 -5.93
CA LEU A 76 5.97 -15.37 -7.15
C LEU A 76 7.48 -15.16 -7.07
N GLU A 77 8.14 -15.36 -8.20
CA GLU A 77 9.53 -14.95 -8.34
C GLU A 77 9.59 -13.45 -8.56
N GLU A 78 10.43 -12.74 -7.80
CA GLU A 78 10.60 -11.29 -7.89
C GLU A 78 11.59 -10.92 -9.01
N ASP A 79 11.36 -11.46 -10.20
CA ASP A 79 12.20 -11.33 -11.39
C ASP A 79 12.00 -9.99 -12.14
N GLY A 80 10.94 -9.26 -11.80
CA GLY A 80 10.57 -8.01 -12.44
C GLY A 80 9.98 -8.18 -13.83
N GLY A 81 9.56 -9.38 -14.23
CA GLY A 81 8.82 -9.65 -15.45
C GLY A 81 7.33 -9.83 -15.19
N TYR A 82 6.47 -9.05 -15.85
CA TYR A 82 5.03 -9.22 -15.73
C TYR A 82 4.55 -10.33 -16.67
N GLY A 83 4.82 -11.56 -16.29
CA GLY A 83 4.38 -12.78 -16.97
C GLY A 83 3.08 -13.37 -16.43
N PRO A 84 2.68 -14.55 -16.92
CA PRO A 84 1.43 -15.21 -16.53
C PRO A 84 1.29 -15.45 -15.02
N ARG A 85 2.38 -15.82 -14.32
CA ARG A 85 2.35 -16.00 -12.86
C ARG A 85 2.02 -14.70 -12.12
N THR A 86 2.62 -13.59 -12.54
CA THR A 86 2.34 -12.26 -11.98
C THR A 86 0.90 -11.85 -12.26
N LEU A 87 0.39 -12.13 -13.46
CA LEU A 87 -1.00 -11.89 -13.83
C LEU A 87 -1.98 -12.65 -12.92
N ASP A 88 -1.73 -13.94 -12.67
CA ASP A 88 -2.58 -14.75 -11.78
C ASP A 88 -2.60 -14.19 -10.34
N GLY A 89 -1.45 -13.78 -9.82
CA GLY A 89 -1.35 -13.14 -8.50
C GLY A 89 -2.11 -11.81 -8.44
N VAL A 90 -2.00 -10.98 -9.48
CA VAL A 90 -2.72 -9.70 -9.55
C VAL A 90 -4.23 -9.92 -9.67
N HIS A 91 -4.69 -10.85 -10.50
CA HIS A 91 -6.11 -11.21 -10.56
C HIS A 91 -6.64 -11.67 -9.20
N TRP A 92 -5.89 -12.50 -8.48
CA TRP A 92 -6.29 -12.93 -7.14
C TRP A 92 -6.44 -11.73 -6.19
N VAL A 93 -5.46 -10.82 -6.17
CA VAL A 93 -5.52 -9.60 -5.33
C VAL A 93 -6.74 -8.77 -5.70
N GLN A 94 -6.97 -8.53 -6.99
CA GLN A 94 -8.08 -7.72 -7.47
C GLN A 94 -9.44 -8.34 -7.12
N THR A 95 -9.61 -9.65 -7.35
CA THR A 95 -10.83 -10.38 -7.02
C THR A 95 -11.11 -10.38 -5.52
N CYS A 96 -10.12 -10.75 -4.69
CA CYS A 96 -10.32 -10.83 -3.25
C CYS A 96 -10.62 -9.44 -2.65
N ASN A 97 -9.91 -8.41 -3.12
CA ASN A 97 -10.04 -7.06 -2.58
C ASN A 97 -11.16 -6.23 -3.21
N GLU A 98 -11.85 -6.74 -4.23
CA GLU A 98 -12.88 -6.03 -4.99
C GLU A 98 -12.39 -4.66 -5.50
N THR A 99 -11.26 -4.66 -6.23
CA THR A 99 -10.70 -3.43 -6.78
C THR A 99 -11.63 -2.75 -7.76
N THR A 100 -11.57 -1.42 -7.80
CA THR A 100 -12.27 -0.63 -8.81
C THR A 100 -11.67 -0.96 -10.19
N GLY A 101 -12.51 -1.39 -11.13
CA GLY A 101 -12.07 -1.94 -12.43
C GLY A 101 -12.22 -3.46 -12.53
N GLY A 102 -12.42 -4.15 -11.40
CA GLY A 102 -12.51 -5.61 -11.36
C GLY A 102 -11.13 -6.27 -11.45
N ALA A 103 -11.11 -7.56 -11.83
CA ALA A 103 -9.90 -8.34 -12.06
C ALA A 103 -9.46 -8.22 -13.53
N ASP A 104 -8.99 -7.03 -13.91
CA ASP A 104 -8.55 -6.69 -15.27
C ASP A 104 -7.07 -7.01 -15.53
N GLY A 105 -6.33 -7.41 -14.49
CA GLY A 105 -4.91 -7.74 -14.59
C GLY A 105 -3.99 -6.53 -14.71
N VAL A 106 -4.53 -5.31 -14.53
CA VAL A 106 -3.78 -4.05 -14.57
C VAL A 106 -3.61 -3.49 -13.16
N VAL A 107 -2.37 -3.23 -12.78
CA VAL A 107 -2.03 -2.62 -11.49
C VAL A 107 -2.13 -1.10 -11.60
N GLY A 108 -3.36 -0.60 -11.52
CA GLY A 108 -3.67 0.83 -11.40
C GLY A 108 -3.75 1.31 -9.94
N PRO A 109 -4.16 2.57 -9.70
CA PRO A 109 -4.20 3.16 -8.36
C PRO A 109 -5.00 2.35 -7.32
N SER A 110 -6.13 1.77 -7.73
CA SER A 110 -6.98 0.92 -6.87
C SER A 110 -6.26 -0.38 -6.48
N THR A 111 -5.68 -1.09 -7.44
CA THR A 111 -4.89 -2.30 -7.22
C THR A 111 -3.69 -2.04 -6.33
N TRP A 112 -2.92 -0.97 -6.61
CA TRP A 112 -1.81 -0.57 -5.76
C TRP A 112 -2.25 -0.32 -4.32
N SER A 113 -3.41 0.32 -4.10
CA SER A 113 -3.91 0.57 -2.74
C SER A 113 -4.09 -0.73 -1.98
N ARG A 114 -4.57 -1.77 -2.66
CA ARG A 114 -4.84 -3.09 -2.08
C ARG A 114 -3.61 -3.99 -1.96
N LEU A 115 -2.56 -3.76 -2.74
CA LEU A 115 -1.28 -4.43 -2.54
C LEU A 115 -0.59 -4.00 -1.24
N TYR A 116 -0.75 -2.73 -0.84
CA TYR A 116 -0.19 -2.20 0.42
C TYR A 116 -1.17 -2.29 1.60
N ALA A 117 -2.47 -2.30 1.35
CA ALA A 117 -3.51 -2.36 2.37
C ALA A 117 -4.66 -3.28 1.92
N PRO A 118 -4.41 -4.61 1.89
CA PRO A 118 -5.43 -5.58 1.56
C PRO A 118 -6.55 -5.57 2.60
N LYS A 119 -7.74 -6.04 2.21
CA LYS A 119 -8.80 -6.38 3.17
C LYS A 119 -8.30 -7.48 4.10
N ASP A 120 -8.74 -7.49 5.35
CA ASP A 120 -8.30 -8.47 6.35
C ASP A 120 -8.42 -9.92 5.84
N ALA A 121 -9.55 -10.29 5.23
CA ALA A 121 -9.79 -11.62 4.68
C ALA A 121 -8.89 -12.00 3.49
N CYS A 122 -8.17 -11.03 2.91
CA CYS A 122 -7.28 -11.18 1.77
C CYS A 122 -5.80 -11.05 2.13
N ALA A 123 -5.48 -10.77 3.39
CA ALA A 123 -4.12 -10.63 3.86
C ALA A 123 -3.53 -11.98 4.30
N ILE A 124 -2.19 -12.09 4.34
CA ILE A 124 -1.49 -13.30 4.84
C ILE A 124 -1.79 -13.60 6.33
N SER A 125 -2.37 -12.65 7.07
CA SER A 125 -2.72 -12.82 8.48
C SER A 125 -4.05 -12.16 8.81
N ALA A 126 -5.14 -12.92 8.64
CA ALA A 126 -6.32 -12.81 9.46
C ALA A 126 -6.32 -14.01 10.43
N LEU A 127 -5.64 -13.84 11.57
CA LEU A 127 -5.74 -14.74 12.73
C LEU A 127 -6.37 -13.97 13.89
#